data_AF-A0A7X7AEW1-F1
#
_entry.id   AF-A0A7X7AEW1-F1
#
_cell.length_a   1.000
_cell.length_b   1.000
_cell.length_c   1.000
_cell.angle_alpha   90.00
_cell.angle_beta   90.00
_cell.angle_gamma   90.00
#
_symmetry.space_group_name_H-M   'P 1'
#
loop_
_entity.id
_entity.type
_entity.pdbx_description
1 polymer ?
#
loop_
_entity_poly.entity_id
_entity_poly.type
_entity_poly.pdbx_seq_one_letter_code
_entity_poly.pdbx_strand_id
1 'polypeptide(L)'
;RANISEHNDDCFFGVQGIICPQHYKMITVIPIIGGGERLGTLVLAKTEGEFTDGDMVLGEYGATVVAVEIVRSNAEKAEEVARRKAAVQIALGTLSYSEREAVEHIFAELEGNEGLLVASKIADRVGITRSVIVSALRKFESAGVIESKSLGMKGTFIRVLNENLLEELSQTN
;
A
#
# COMPACT_ATOMS: atom_id res chain seq x y z
N ARG A 1 -32.62 -2.68 -2.27
CA ARG A 1 -33.90 -2.08 -1.82
C ARG A 1 -34.10 -0.83 -2.65
N ALA A 2 -35.21 -0.69 -3.36
CA ALA A 2 -35.49 0.48 -4.20
C ALA A 2 -36.55 1.38 -3.55
N ASN A 3 -36.54 2.68 -3.89
CA ASN A 3 -37.58 3.66 -3.53
C ASN A 3 -37.91 3.70 -2.03
N ILE A 4 -36.88 3.77 -1.19
CA ILE A 4 -37.02 4.06 0.24
C ILE A 4 -37.35 5.55 0.37
N SER A 5 -38.54 5.87 0.88
CA SER A 5 -38.92 7.25 1.16
C SER A 5 -38.37 7.71 2.52
N GLU A 6 -37.73 8.88 2.54
CA GLU A 6 -37.46 9.59 3.80
C GLU A 6 -38.74 10.36 4.18
N HIS A 7 -39.43 9.89 5.22
CA HIS A 7 -40.61 10.57 5.79
C HIS A 7 -40.33 11.26 7.13
N ASN A 8 -39.11 11.18 7.67
CA ASN A 8 -38.71 11.83 8.92
C ASN A 8 -37.54 12.78 8.67
N ASP A 9 -37.42 13.83 9.48
CA ASP A 9 -36.33 14.83 9.47
C ASP A 9 -34.92 14.27 9.81
N ASP A 10 -34.79 12.95 9.91
CA ASP A 10 -33.53 12.24 10.16
C ASP A 10 -32.88 11.85 8.83
N CYS A 11 -31.61 12.22 8.62
CA CYS A 11 -30.84 11.80 7.44
C CYS A 11 -30.73 10.27 7.34
N PHE A 12 -30.81 9.72 6.13
CA PHE A 12 -30.72 8.29 5.82
C PHE A 12 -29.47 7.61 6.39
N PHE A 13 -28.36 8.34 6.47
CA PHE A 13 -27.11 7.85 7.05
C PHE A 13 -27.05 7.94 8.58
N GLY A 14 -28.12 8.39 9.23
CA GLY A 14 -28.27 8.40 10.70
C GLY A 14 -27.24 9.28 11.42
N VAL A 15 -26.67 10.28 10.74
CA VAL A 15 -25.62 11.13 11.34
C VAL A 15 -26.26 12.13 12.29
N GLN A 16 -26.11 11.90 13.59
CA GLN A 16 -26.66 12.77 14.63
C GLN A 16 -26.06 14.18 14.55
N GLY A 17 -26.92 15.20 14.63
CA GLY A 17 -26.51 16.61 14.73
C GLY A 17 -26.20 17.33 13.42
N ILE A 18 -26.45 16.71 12.25
CA ILE A 18 -26.31 17.35 10.95
C ILE A 18 -27.70 17.62 10.36
N ILE A 19 -27.98 18.88 10.03
CA ILE A 19 -29.13 19.27 9.21
C ILE A 19 -28.85 18.76 7.79
N CYS A 20 -29.70 17.88 7.26
CA CYS A 20 -29.50 17.33 5.93
C CYS A 20 -29.47 18.47 4.90
N PRO A 21 -28.34 18.66 4.17
CA PRO A 21 -28.19 19.81 3.27
C PRO A 21 -29.14 19.76 2.07
N GLN A 22 -29.73 18.59 1.77
CA GLN A 22 -30.74 18.38 0.74
C GLN A 22 -31.77 17.36 1.25
N HIS A 23 -33.06 17.67 1.06
CA HIS A 23 -34.14 16.68 1.27
C HIS A 23 -34.18 15.74 0.06
N TYR A 24 -33.89 14.46 0.29
CA TYR A 24 -34.06 13.43 -0.73
C TYR A 24 -35.45 12.81 -0.57
N LYS A 25 -36.20 12.68 -1.66
CA LYS A 25 -37.54 12.10 -1.61
C LYS A 25 -37.50 10.59 -1.71
N MET A 26 -36.60 10.07 -2.54
CA MET A 26 -36.47 8.64 -2.83
C MET A 26 -34.99 8.23 -2.79
N ILE A 27 -34.72 7.13 -2.08
CA ILE A 27 -33.40 6.53 -1.98
C ILE A 27 -33.46 5.08 -2.45
N THR A 28 -32.51 4.68 -3.28
CA THR A 28 -32.34 3.31 -3.75
C THR A 28 -30.97 2.80 -3.35
N VAL A 29 -30.95 1.60 -2.79
CA VAL A 29 -29.77 0.93 -2.23
C VAL A 29 -29.53 -0.35 -3.01
N ILE A 30 -28.41 -0.39 -3.72
CA ILE A 30 -28.02 -1.51 -4.59
C ILE A 30 -26.74 -2.13 -4.01
N PRO A 31 -26.73 -3.43 -3.67
CA PRO A 31 -25.51 -4.07 -3.18
C PRO A 31 -24.49 -4.17 -4.31
N ILE A 32 -23.22 -3.91 -3.98
CA ILE A 32 -22.10 -4.15 -4.90
C ILE A 32 -21.54 -5.53 -4.53
N ILE A 33 -21.69 -6.48 -5.45
CA ILE A 33 -21.30 -7.88 -5.25
C ILE A 33 -20.29 -8.25 -6.33
N GLY A 34 -19.16 -8.82 -5.95
CA GLY A 34 -18.13 -9.30 -6.88
C GLY A 34 -17.40 -10.51 -6.29
N GLY A 35 -17.04 -11.48 -7.13
CA GLY A 35 -16.34 -12.70 -6.69
C GLY A 35 -17.16 -13.59 -5.74
N GLY A 36 -18.49 -13.43 -5.67
CA GLY A 36 -19.35 -14.15 -4.72
C GLY A 36 -19.50 -13.49 -3.35
N GLU A 37 -18.84 -12.35 -3.13
CA GLU A 37 -18.87 -11.63 -1.85
C GLU A 37 -19.44 -10.22 -2.00
N ARG A 38 -19.95 -9.66 -0.90
CA ARG A 38 -20.43 -8.27 -0.86
C ARG A 38 -19.25 -7.33 -0.64
N LEU A 39 -18.94 -6.53 -1.66
CA LEU A 39 -17.83 -5.57 -1.68
C LEU A 39 -18.25 -4.19 -1.17
N GLY A 40 -19.53 -3.86 -1.26
CA GLY A 40 -20.02 -2.55 -0.85
C GLY A 40 -21.50 -2.32 -1.11
N THR A 41 -21.87 -1.04 -1.18
CA THR A 41 -23.24 -0.59 -1.42
C THR A 41 -23.22 0.67 -2.26
N LEU A 42 -23.93 0.66 -3.39
CA LEU A 42 -24.25 1.83 -4.18
C LEU A 42 -25.55 2.43 -3.64
N VAL A 43 -25.51 3.69 -3.20
CA VAL A 43 -26.68 4.44 -2.74
C VAL A 43 -26.97 5.53 -3.77
N LEU A 44 -28.19 5.51 -4.30
CA LEU A 44 -28.70 6.49 -5.25
C LEU A 44 -29.82 7.28 -4.56
N ALA A 45 -29.84 8.59 -4.73
CA ALA A 45 -30.87 9.46 -4.17
C ALA A 45 -31.45 10.37 -5.25
N LYS A 46 -32.77 10.54 -5.26
CA LYS A 46 -33.50 11.49 -6.11
C LYS A 46 -34.29 12.46 -5.22
N THR A 47 -34.29 13.73 -5.59
CA THR A 47 -35.10 14.77 -4.93
C THR A 47 -36.56 14.73 -5.40
N GLU A 48 -36.80 14.26 -6.62
CA GLU A 48 -38.12 14.16 -7.23
C GLU A 48 -38.27 12.89 -8.07
N GLY A 49 -39.51 12.40 -8.17
CA GLY A 49 -39.83 11.17 -8.91
C GLY A 49 -39.34 9.89 -8.25
N GLU A 50 -39.80 8.76 -8.78
CA GLU A 50 -39.38 7.43 -8.34
C GLU A 50 -38.23 6.91 -9.22
N PHE A 51 -37.50 5.91 -8.72
CA PHE A 51 -36.64 5.07 -9.54
C PHE A 51 -37.53 4.10 -10.31
N THR A 52 -37.46 4.19 -11.64
CA THR A 52 -38.12 3.28 -12.58
C THR A 52 -37.32 2.00 -12.74
N ASP A 53 -37.90 0.97 -13.35
CA ASP A 53 -37.18 -0.26 -13.68
C ASP A 53 -35.95 -0.01 -14.56
N GLY A 54 -36.03 0.97 -15.48
CA GLY A 54 -34.88 1.39 -16.29
C GLY A 54 -33.75 1.98 -15.44
N ASP A 55 -34.08 2.79 -14.43
CA ASP A 55 -33.11 3.31 -13.48
C ASP A 55 -32.49 2.17 -12.64
N MET A 56 -33.29 1.17 -12.26
CA MET A 56 -32.82 0.01 -11.51
C MET A 56 -31.83 -0.83 -12.33
N VAL A 57 -32.15 -1.11 -13.59
CA VAL A 57 -31.24 -1.84 -14.50
C VAL A 57 -29.91 -1.11 -14.65
N LEU A 58 -29.94 0.21 -14.83
CA LEU A 58 -28.72 1.02 -14.92
C LEU A 58 -27.94 1.02 -13.60
N GLY A 59 -28.64 1.11 -12.47
CA GLY A 59 -28.03 1.06 -11.15
C GLY A 59 -27.36 -0.29 -10.84
N GLU A 60 -28.00 -1.40 -11.19
CA GLU A 60 -27.46 -2.75 -11.01
C GLU A 60 -26.28 -3.03 -11.96
N TYR A 61 -26.39 -2.59 -13.21
CA TYR A 61 -25.27 -2.65 -14.16
C TYR A 61 -24.09 -1.82 -13.65
N GLY A 62 -24.35 -0.60 -13.19
CA GLY A 62 -23.35 0.27 -12.56
C GLY A 62 -22.70 -0.37 -11.34
N ALA A 63 -23.50 -0.96 -10.44
CA ALA A 63 -22.99 -1.69 -9.27
C ALA A 63 -22.09 -2.86 -9.68
N THR A 64 -22.41 -3.56 -10.76
CA THR A 64 -21.59 -4.66 -11.30
C THR A 64 -20.27 -4.15 -11.87
N VAL A 65 -20.27 -3.06 -12.64
CA VAL A 65 -19.04 -2.45 -13.16
C VAL A 65 -18.14 -1.98 -12.01
N VAL A 66 -18.72 -1.33 -11.00
CA VAL A 66 -17.97 -0.91 -9.80
C VAL A 66 -17.40 -2.12 -9.06
N ALA A 67 -18.13 -3.23 -8.95
CA ALA A 67 -17.60 -4.46 -8.35
C ALA A 67 -16.36 -4.97 -9.08
N VAL A 68 -16.39 -5.02 -10.42
CA VAL A 68 -15.24 -5.44 -11.24
C VAL A 68 -14.03 -4.55 -10.97
N GLU A 69 -14.24 -3.23 -10.88
CA GLU A 69 -13.18 -2.26 -10.60
C GLU A 69 -12.58 -2.39 -9.20
N ILE A 70 -13.42 -2.65 -8.18
CA ILE A 70 -12.94 -2.92 -6.82
C ILE A 70 -12.06 -4.17 -6.79
N VAL A 71 -12.53 -5.26 -7.40
CA VAL A 71 -11.76 -6.53 -7.45
C VAL A 71 -10.43 -6.32 -8.18
N ARG A 72 -10.44 -5.62 -9.33
CA ARG A 72 -9.23 -5.29 -10.08
C ARG A 72 -8.25 -4.47 -9.24
N SER A 73 -8.71 -3.38 -8.62
CA SER A 73 -7.85 -2.52 -7.79
C SER A 73 -7.24 -3.28 -6.61
N ASN A 74 -8.00 -4.19 -5.98
CA ASN A 74 -7.49 -5.03 -4.91
C ASN A 74 -6.45 -6.03 -5.41
N ALA A 75 -6.66 -6.63 -6.59
CA ALA A 75 -5.70 -7.54 -7.20
C ALA A 75 -4.37 -6.82 -7.55
N GLU A 76 -4.44 -5.63 -8.14
CA GLU A 76 -3.27 -4.80 -8.46
C GLU A 76 -2.48 -4.43 -7.19
N LYS A 77 -3.16 -4.02 -6.11
CA LYS A 77 -2.51 -3.75 -4.82
C LYS A 77 -1.85 -5.00 -4.23
N ALA A 78 -2.52 -6.15 -4.30
CA ALA A 78 -1.97 -7.40 -3.80
C ALA A 78 -0.73 -7.84 -4.61
N GLU A 79 -0.78 -7.69 -5.93
CA GLU A 79 0.36 -7.94 -6.82
C GLU A 79 1.53 -7.01 -6.50
N GLU A 80 1.27 -5.71 -6.29
CA GLU A 80 2.31 -4.74 -5.94
C GLU A 80 2.99 -5.10 -4.62
N VAL A 81 2.21 -5.46 -3.59
CA VAL A 81 2.75 -5.91 -2.29
C VAL A 81 3.57 -7.18 -2.46
N ALA A 82 3.08 -8.17 -3.23
CA ALA A 82 3.81 -9.40 -3.50
C ALA A 82 5.12 -9.14 -4.25
N ARG A 83 5.11 -8.27 -5.26
CA ARG A 83 6.29 -7.87 -6.03
C ARG A 83 7.32 -7.16 -5.15
N ARG A 84 6.88 -6.25 -4.28
CA ARG A 84 7.75 -5.55 -3.33
C ARG A 84 8.42 -6.53 -2.36
N LYS A 85 7.67 -7.48 -1.80
CA LYS A 85 8.26 -8.53 -0.94
C LYS A 85 9.24 -9.42 -1.71
N ALA A 86 8.87 -9.85 -2.92
CA ALA A 86 9.73 -10.68 -3.76
C ALA A 86 11.06 -9.99 -4.11
N ALA A 87 11.04 -8.69 -4.40
CA ALA A 87 12.26 -7.92 -4.68
C ALA A 87 13.25 -7.95 -3.50
N VAL A 88 12.75 -7.81 -2.26
CA VAL A 88 13.57 -7.90 -1.04
C VAL A 88 14.13 -9.31 -0.87
N GLN A 89 13.28 -10.33 -1.01
CA GLN A 89 13.69 -11.74 -0.87
C GLN A 89 14.78 -12.12 -1.88
N ILE A 90 14.63 -11.71 -3.14
CA ILE A 90 15.64 -11.93 -4.18
C ILE A 90 16.93 -11.20 -3.82
N ALA A 91 16.85 -9.93 -3.39
CA ALA A 91 18.03 -9.17 -3.00
C ALA A 91 18.80 -9.85 -1.86
N LEU A 92 18.10 -10.28 -0.80
CA LEU A 92 18.68 -11.02 0.32
C LEU A 92 19.30 -12.35 -0.12
N GLY A 93 18.62 -13.09 -1.01
CA GLY A 93 19.11 -14.36 -1.54
C GLY A 93 20.37 -14.26 -2.41
N THR A 94 20.69 -13.06 -2.91
CA THR A 94 21.93 -12.82 -3.68
C THR A 94 23.13 -12.45 -2.81
N LEU A 95 22.93 -12.19 -1.51
CA LEU A 95 24.01 -11.86 -0.59
C LEU A 95 24.76 -13.14 -0.15
N SER A 96 26.09 -13.03 -0.08
CA SER A 96 26.91 -13.98 0.67
C SER A 96 26.74 -13.77 2.18
N TYR A 97 27.16 -14.74 2.97
CA TYR A 97 27.08 -14.68 4.43
C TYR A 97 27.67 -13.38 5.01
N SER A 98 28.90 -13.02 4.63
CA SER A 98 29.54 -11.79 5.10
C SER A 98 28.89 -10.51 4.58
N GLU A 99 28.28 -10.54 3.39
CA GLU A 99 27.52 -9.39 2.87
C GLU A 99 26.21 -9.19 3.64
N ARG A 100 25.56 -10.29 4.03
CA ARG A 100 24.32 -10.25 4.82
C ARG A 100 24.60 -9.70 6.22
N GLU A 101 25.62 -10.23 6.90
CA GLU A 101 26.07 -9.73 8.20
C GLU A 101 26.44 -8.22 8.14
N ALA A 102 27.15 -7.81 7.08
CA ALA A 102 27.46 -6.40 6.87
C ALA A 102 26.20 -5.53 6.74
N VAL A 103 25.20 -5.99 5.99
CA VAL A 103 23.92 -5.28 5.78
C VAL A 103 23.12 -5.16 7.08
N GLU A 104 23.04 -6.20 7.89
CA GLU A 104 22.35 -6.17 9.19
C GLU A 104 22.94 -5.07 10.09
N HIS A 105 24.26 -4.99 10.19
CA HIS A 105 24.93 -3.93 10.95
C HIS A 105 24.75 -2.54 10.34
N ILE A 106 24.78 -2.42 9.01
CA ILE A 106 24.56 -1.16 8.30
C ILE A 106 23.17 -0.59 8.62
N PHE A 107 22.12 -1.40 8.51
CA PHE A 107 20.75 -0.93 8.71
C PHE A 107 20.39 -0.81 10.20
N ALA A 108 21.05 -1.53 11.10
CA ALA A 108 20.93 -1.31 12.54
C ALA A 108 21.49 0.05 12.98
N GLU A 109 22.47 0.61 12.26
CA GLU A 109 23.03 1.94 12.51
C GLU A 109 22.25 3.08 11.83
N LEU A 110 21.28 2.74 10.97
CA LEU A 110 20.47 3.74 10.27
C LEU A 110 19.31 4.18 11.18
N GLU A 111 19.22 5.47 11.49
CA GLU A 111 18.10 6.03 12.25
C GLU A 111 16.89 6.27 11.33
N GLY A 112 16.18 5.19 10.96
CA GLY A 112 14.96 5.23 10.16
C GLY A 112 15.12 4.68 8.74
N ASN A 113 14.52 5.35 7.75
CA ASN A 113 14.51 4.90 6.34
C ASN A 113 15.60 5.54 5.48
N GLU A 114 16.35 6.51 6.02
CA GLU A 114 17.43 7.18 5.32
C GLU A 114 18.56 7.58 6.27
N GLY A 115 19.78 7.67 5.75
CA GLY A 115 20.93 7.99 6.59
C GLY A 115 22.26 8.12 5.83
N LEU A 116 23.24 8.71 6.50
CA LEU A 116 24.60 8.82 6.00
C LEU A 116 25.47 7.69 6.56
N LEU A 117 26.05 6.90 5.67
CA LEU A 117 26.89 5.78 6.01
C LEU A 117 28.36 6.04 5.68
N VAL A 118 29.26 5.76 6.63
CA VAL A 118 30.70 5.77 6.38
C VAL A 118 31.22 4.34 6.41
N ALA A 119 31.36 3.73 5.23
CA ALA A 119 31.72 2.31 5.09
C ALA A 119 33.01 1.91 5.80
N SER A 120 34.01 2.80 5.90
CA SER A 120 35.25 2.51 6.64
C SER A 120 35.01 2.37 8.15
N LYS A 121 34.15 3.21 8.75
CA LYS A 121 33.83 3.13 10.19
C LYS A 121 33.12 1.83 10.56
N ILE A 122 32.25 1.34 9.67
CA ILE A 122 31.54 0.08 9.88
C ILE A 122 32.47 -1.11 9.67
N ALA A 123 33.29 -1.07 8.62
CA ALA A 123 34.31 -2.08 8.34
C ALA A 123 35.24 -2.29 9.56
N ASP A 124 35.75 -1.21 10.14
CA ASP A 124 36.66 -1.27 11.29
C ASP A 124 35.97 -1.79 12.58
N ARG A 125 34.68 -1.53 12.75
CA ARG A 125 33.91 -1.95 13.93
C ARG A 125 33.49 -3.41 13.88
N VAL A 126 33.00 -3.86 12.74
CA VAL A 126 32.45 -5.22 12.54
C VAL A 126 33.56 -6.21 12.13
N GLY A 127 34.72 -5.72 11.69
CA GLY A 127 35.83 -6.57 11.24
C GLY A 127 35.63 -7.13 9.83
N ILE A 128 34.87 -6.44 8.99
CA ILE A 128 34.57 -6.82 7.60
C ILE A 128 35.30 -5.87 6.64
N THR A 129 35.71 -6.33 5.46
CA THR A 129 36.34 -5.45 4.48
C THR A 129 35.34 -4.46 3.87
N ARG A 130 35.80 -3.23 3.57
CA ARG A 130 34.98 -2.21 2.89
C ARG A 130 34.38 -2.72 1.56
N SER A 131 35.08 -3.61 0.85
CA SER A 131 34.61 -4.18 -0.42
C SER A 131 33.33 -5.02 -0.26
N VAL A 132 33.17 -5.73 0.86
CA VAL A 132 31.97 -6.52 1.16
C VAL A 132 30.76 -5.60 1.36
N ILE A 133 30.93 -4.50 2.12
CA ILE A 133 29.89 -3.48 2.31
C ILE A 133 29.44 -2.88 0.97
N VAL A 134 30.39 -2.46 0.15
CA VAL A 134 30.08 -1.82 -1.15
C VAL A 134 29.40 -2.82 -2.10
N SER A 135 29.82 -4.09 -2.09
CA SER A 135 29.19 -5.15 -2.88
C SER A 135 27.75 -5.39 -2.46
N ALA A 136 27.50 -5.50 -1.15
CA ALA A 136 26.15 -5.70 -0.61
C ALA A 136 25.21 -4.54 -0.97
N LEU A 137 25.66 -3.30 -0.75
CA LEU A 137 24.89 -2.10 -1.12
C LEU A 137 24.59 -2.04 -2.62
N ARG A 138 25.54 -2.43 -3.48
CA ARG A 138 25.35 -2.47 -4.93
C ARG A 138 24.30 -3.50 -5.34
N LYS A 139 24.24 -4.66 -4.67
CA LYS A 139 23.21 -5.69 -4.92
C LYS A 139 21.82 -5.19 -4.56
N PHE A 140 21.68 -4.51 -3.42
CA PHE A 140 20.42 -3.91 -2.99
C PHE A 140 19.96 -2.76 -3.90
N GLU A 141 20.89 -1.93 -4.35
CA GLU A 141 20.61 -0.87 -5.31
C GLU A 141 20.18 -1.44 -6.67
N SER A 142 20.85 -2.51 -7.13
CA SER A 142 20.49 -3.22 -8.37
C SER A 142 19.11 -3.87 -8.30
N ALA A 143 18.68 -4.31 -7.12
CA ALA A 143 17.34 -4.86 -6.87
C ALA A 143 16.26 -3.76 -6.68
N GLY A 144 16.63 -2.47 -6.69
CA GLY A 144 15.70 -1.37 -6.48
C GLY A 144 15.15 -1.29 -5.06
N VAL A 145 15.82 -1.93 -4.09
CA VAL A 145 15.38 -1.97 -2.69
C VAL A 145 15.90 -0.74 -1.92
N ILE A 146 17.05 -0.21 -2.35
CA ILE A 146 17.64 1.02 -1.81
C ILE A 146 18.11 1.92 -2.96
N GLU A 147 18.34 3.18 -2.62
CA GLU A 147 19.07 4.14 -3.46
C GLU A 147 20.34 4.56 -2.72
N SER A 148 21.47 4.61 -3.42
CA SER A 148 22.73 5.07 -2.86
C SER A 148 23.28 6.28 -3.59
N LYS A 149 23.77 7.28 -2.85
CA LYS A 149 24.43 8.46 -3.40
C LYS A 149 25.78 8.66 -2.74
N SER A 150 26.85 8.49 -3.52
CA SER A 150 28.21 8.75 -3.04
C SER A 150 28.42 10.25 -2.76
N LEU A 151 28.89 10.57 -1.54
CA LEU A 151 29.33 11.91 -1.13
C LEU A 151 30.86 11.97 -0.99
N GLY A 152 31.57 11.04 -1.63
CA GLY A 152 33.02 10.93 -1.57
C GLY A 152 33.51 10.56 -0.16
N MET A 153 34.43 11.36 0.39
CA MET A 153 35.02 11.10 1.70
C MET A 153 34.04 11.29 2.87
N LYS A 154 32.91 11.99 2.65
CA LYS A 154 31.87 12.16 3.67
C LYS A 154 31.05 10.89 3.91
N GLY A 155 31.13 9.92 3.00
CA GLY A 155 30.38 8.67 3.05
C GLY A 155 29.41 8.53 1.88
N THR A 156 28.43 7.65 2.05
CA THR A 156 27.38 7.37 1.08
C THR A 156 26.04 7.61 1.77
N PHE A 157 25.20 8.46 1.18
CA PHE A 157 23.82 8.60 1.61
C PHE A 157 23.02 7.42 1.08
N ILE A 158 22.25 6.77 1.95
CA ILE A 158 21.40 5.62 1.62
C ILE A 158 19.97 5.97 1.95
N ARG A 159 19.06 5.63 1.05
CA ARG A 159 17.61 5.74 1.25
C ARG A 159 16.96 4.40 0.94
N VAL A 160 16.17 3.88 1.87
CA VAL A 160 15.40 2.65 1.70
C VAL A 160 14.17 2.98 0.84
N LEU A 161 14.05 2.32 -0.31
CA LEU A 161 12.90 2.48 -1.21
C LEU A 161 11.77 1.51 -0.86
N ASN A 162 12.10 0.39 -0.23
CA ASN A 162 11.15 -0.64 0.14
C ASN A 162 11.13 -0.89 1.64
N GLU A 163 10.06 -0.45 2.29
CA GLU A 163 9.81 -0.59 3.73
C GLU A 163 9.86 -2.05 4.23
N ASN A 164 9.55 -3.03 3.37
CA ASN A 164 9.64 -4.45 3.73
C ASN A 164 11.09 -4.91 3.99
N LEU A 165 12.11 -4.15 3.57
CA LEU A 165 13.52 -4.51 3.80
C LEU A 165 13.85 -4.61 5.29
N LEU A 166 13.49 -3.58 6.07
CA LEU A 166 13.83 -3.52 7.50
C LEU A 166 13.10 -4.61 8.29
N GLU A 167 11.85 -4.89 7.93
CA GLU A 167 11.06 -5.98 8.50
C GLU A 167 11.75 -7.34 8.25
N GLU A 168 12.11 -7.64 7.01
CA GLU A 168 12.75 -8.91 6.62
C GLU A 168 14.13 -9.10 7.26
N LEU A 169 14.92 -8.02 7.38
CA LEU A 169 16.20 -8.06 8.09
C LEU A 169 16.03 -8.34 9.59
N SER A 170 14.95 -7.86 10.20
CA SER A 170 14.67 -8.07 11.64
C SER A 170 14.11 -9.46 11.97
N GLN A 171 13.48 -10.15 11.01
CA GLN A 171 12.86 -11.46 11.21
C GLN A 171 13.85 -12.62 11.33
N THR A 172 15.12 -12.43 10.98
CA THR A 172 16.11 -13.52 11.01
C THR A 172 16.97 -13.56 12.30
N ASN A 173 16.43 -13.08 13.43
CA ASN A 173 17.00 -13.31 14.76
C ASN A 173 16.31 -14.47 15.46
#